data_AF-A0A1S3R524-F1
#
_entry.id   AF-A0A1S3R524-F1
#
_cell.length_a   1.000
_cell.length_b   1.000
_cell.length_c   1.000
_cell.angle_alpha   90.00
_cell.angle_beta   90.00
_cell.angle_gamma   90.00
#
_symmetry.space_group_name_H-M   'P 1'
#
loop_
_entity.id
_entity.type
_entity.pdbx_description
1 polymer ?
#
loop_
_entity_poly.entity_id
_entity_poly.type
_entity_poly.pdbx_seq_one_letter_code
_entity_poly.pdbx_strand_id
1 'polypeptide(L)'
;MVVKLFGEVENKNVPIPEFPNHPFQEEHLRQFYKVVPIKDIRNLYVTFPIPDLQKYYKSNPGHYLGHLIGHEGPGSLLSELKSKGRP
;
A
#
# COMPACT_ATOMS: atom_id res chain seq x y z
N MET A 1 21.21 -20.40 -25.80
CA MET A 1 21.72 -19.18 -25.13
C MET A 1 21.42 -19.19 -23.63
N VAL A 2 20.16 -19.35 -23.19
CA VAL A 2 19.80 -19.34 -21.76
C VAL A 2 20.55 -20.41 -20.94
N VAL A 3 20.48 -21.68 -21.35
CA VAL A 3 21.17 -22.77 -20.62
C VAL A 3 22.68 -22.53 -20.52
N LYS A 4 23.32 -22.04 -21.60
CA LYS A 4 24.75 -21.71 -21.65
C LYS A 4 25.14 -20.62 -20.64
N LEU A 5 24.24 -19.67 -20.36
CA LEU A 5 24.55 -18.49 -19.55
C LEU A 5 24.08 -18.62 -18.09
N PHE A 6 23.06 -19.44 -17.82
CA PHE A 6 22.43 -19.55 -16.50
C PHE A 6 22.49 -20.96 -15.90
N GLY A 7 22.89 -21.98 -16.66
CA GLY A 7 22.91 -23.37 -16.20
C GLY A 7 23.95 -23.65 -15.11
N GLU A 8 25.01 -22.85 -15.04
CA GLU A 8 26.08 -22.99 -14.04
C GLU A 8 25.78 -22.21 -12.75
N VAL A 9 24.65 -21.51 -12.65
CA VAL A 9 24.26 -20.80 -11.43
C VAL A 9 23.92 -21.81 -10.35
N GLU A 10 24.75 -21.84 -9.29
CA GLU A 10 24.57 -22.75 -8.16
C GLU A 10 23.25 -22.46 -7.42
N ASN A 11 22.40 -23.48 -7.30
CA ASN A 11 21.18 -23.40 -6.49
C ASN A 11 21.49 -23.69 -5.01
N LYS A 12 21.50 -22.63 -4.20
CA LYS A 12 21.72 -22.70 -2.75
C LYS A 12 20.51 -23.18 -1.94
N ASN A 13 19.37 -23.45 -2.58
CA ASN A 13 18.11 -23.86 -1.95
C ASN A 13 17.73 -23.00 -0.73
N VAL A 14 17.94 -21.68 -0.86
CA VAL A 14 17.63 -20.75 0.23
C VAL A 14 16.12 -20.65 0.39
N PRO A 15 15.57 -20.86 1.60
CA PRO A 15 14.15 -20.67 1.84
C PRO A 15 13.78 -19.20 1.63
N ILE A 16 12.63 -18.96 0.99
CA ILE A 16 12.12 -17.61 0.79
C ILE A 16 11.67 -17.05 2.14
N PRO A 17 12.14 -15.86 2.56
CA PRO A 17 11.68 -15.24 3.80
C PRO A 17 10.19 -14.87 3.74
N GLU A 18 9.48 -15.15 4.82
CA GLU A 18 8.08 -14.74 5.01
C GLU A 18 7.95 -13.87 6.27
N PHE A 19 7.07 -12.88 6.20
CA PHE A 19 6.81 -11.93 7.29
C PHE A 19 5.32 -11.91 7.64
N PRO A 20 4.82 -12.95 8.33
CA PRO A 20 3.39 -13.08 8.61
C PRO A 20 2.87 -12.04 9.61
N ASN A 21 3.75 -11.50 10.45
CA ASN A 21 3.42 -10.48 11.44
C ASN A 21 3.51 -9.10 10.81
N HIS A 22 2.40 -8.36 10.84
CA HIS A 22 2.37 -6.99 10.34
C HIS A 22 3.27 -6.08 11.23
N PRO A 23 4.05 -5.15 10.67
CA PRO A 23 4.92 -4.29 11.48
C PRO A 23 4.14 -3.32 12.40
N PHE A 24 2.94 -2.91 12.00
CA PHE A 24 2.03 -2.15 12.86
C PHE A 24 1.14 -3.10 13.67
N GLN A 25 1.48 -3.23 14.95
CA GLN A 25 0.70 -3.87 16.01
C GLN A 25 -0.18 -2.86 16.75
N GLU A 26 -0.98 -3.31 17.71
CA GLU A 26 -2.01 -2.52 18.42
C GLU A 26 -1.49 -1.18 18.97
N GLU A 27 -0.29 -1.18 19.55
CA GLU A 27 0.39 0.00 20.10
C GLU A 27 0.74 1.05 19.03
N HIS A 28 0.82 0.65 17.76
CA HIS A 28 1.11 1.52 16.62
C HIS A 28 -0.16 2.09 15.98
N LEU A 29 -1.35 1.61 16.37
CA LEU A 29 -2.63 2.05 15.84
C LEU A 29 -3.17 3.25 16.61
N ARG A 30 -4.10 3.98 15.98
CA ARG A 30 -4.72 5.20 16.57
C ARG A 30 -3.69 6.27 16.95
N GLN A 31 -2.54 6.24 16.28
CA GLN A 31 -1.46 7.21 16.45
C GLN A 31 -1.63 8.39 15.49
N PHE A 32 -1.21 9.58 15.93
CA PHE A 32 -1.22 10.79 15.12
C PHE A 32 0.18 11.39 15.06
N TYR A 33 0.71 11.51 13.84
CA TYR A 33 2.07 11.98 13.60
C TYR A 33 2.05 13.38 12.96
N LYS A 34 2.81 14.31 13.55
CA LYS A 34 3.09 15.64 12.97
C LYS A 34 4.53 15.66 12.48
N VAL A 35 4.73 15.95 11.19
CA VAL A 35 6.04 15.92 10.55
C VAL A 35 6.33 17.28 9.92
N VAL A 36 7.55 17.79 10.11
CA VAL A 36 8.03 19.03 9.47
C VAL A 36 8.69 18.66 8.14
N PRO A 37 8.10 19.02 6.99
CA PRO A 37 8.69 18.75 5.68
C PRO A 37 9.82 19.74 5.35
N ILE A 38 10.74 19.31 4.49
CA ILE A 38 11.79 20.20 3.96
C ILE A 38 11.22 21.21 2.95
N LYS A 39 10.22 20.79 2.16
CA LYS A 39 9.52 21.66 1.21
C LYS A 39 8.30 22.29 1.88
N ASP A 40 7.83 23.40 1.33
CA ASP A 40 6.54 23.97 1.70
C ASP A 40 5.40 23.13 1.09
N ILE A 41 5.01 22.07 1.80
CA ILE A 41 3.95 21.14 1.40
C ILE A 41 3.06 20.83 2.59
N ARG A 42 1.80 20.53 2.29
CA ARG A 42 0.79 20.15 3.28
C ARG A 42 0.11 18.88 2.78
N ASN A 43 0.42 17.76 3.44
CA ASN A 43 -0.12 16.45 3.11
C ASN A 43 -0.76 15.81 4.35
N LEU A 44 -1.81 15.04 4.11
CA LEU A 44 -2.39 14.14 5.10
C LEU A 44 -2.17 12.70 4.63
N TYR A 45 -1.64 11.86 5.50
CA TYR A 45 -1.49 10.43 5.26
C TYR A 45 -2.37 9.67 6.26
N VAL A 46 -3.21 8.78 5.74
CA VAL A 46 -4.04 7.86 6.53
C VAL A 46 -3.72 6.44 6.07
N THR A 47 -3.25 5.59 6.98
CA THR A 47 -2.75 4.26 6.67
C THR A 47 -3.45 3.23 7.53
N PHE A 48 -3.91 2.13 6.91
CA PHE A 48 -4.50 0.98 7.59
C PHE A 48 -3.61 -0.24 7.35
N PRO A 49 -3.23 -1.00 8.41
CA PRO A 49 -2.56 -2.28 8.22
C PRO A 49 -3.53 -3.28 7.57
N ILE A 50 -3.08 -4.01 6.56
CA ILE A 50 -3.85 -5.05 5.87
C ILE A 50 -3.01 -6.33 5.73
N PRO A 51 -3.63 -7.52 5.65
CA PRO A 51 -2.91 -8.74 5.29
C PRO A 51 -2.42 -8.69 3.84
N ASP A 52 -1.50 -9.58 3.49
CA ASP A 52 -1.10 -9.77 2.09
C ASP A 52 -2.29 -10.24 1.23
N LEU A 53 -2.62 -9.44 0.21
CA LEU A 53 -3.69 -9.70 -0.73
C LEU A 53 -3.22 -10.34 -2.04
N GLN A 54 -1.91 -10.57 -2.23
CA GLN A 54 -1.33 -11.07 -3.47
C GLN A 54 -1.97 -12.39 -3.94
N LYS A 55 -2.25 -13.31 -3.00
CA LYS A 55 -2.94 -14.58 -3.31
C LYS A 55 -4.36 -14.41 -3.87
N TYR A 56 -4.99 -13.26 -3.63
CA TYR A 56 -6.34 -12.92 -4.10
C TYR A 56 -6.35 -12.15 -5.43
N TYR A 57 -5.27 -12.19 -6.21
CA TYR A 57 -5.16 -11.44 -7.47
C TYR A 57 -6.34 -11.63 -8.44
N LYS A 58 -7.02 -12.80 -8.41
CA LYS A 58 -8.16 -13.09 -9.28
C LYS A 58 -9.41 -12.28 -8.94
N SER A 59 -9.70 -12.09 -7.66
CA SER A 59 -10.85 -11.28 -7.21
C SER A 59 -10.46 -9.83 -6.96
N ASN A 60 -9.18 -9.57 -6.69
CA ASN A 60 -8.56 -8.27 -6.50
C ASN A 60 -9.36 -7.29 -5.59
N PRO A 61 -9.68 -7.70 -4.35
CA PRO A 61 -10.56 -6.92 -3.47
C PRO A 61 -9.97 -5.55 -3.10
N GLY A 62 -8.65 -5.46 -2.92
CA GLY A 62 -7.97 -4.21 -2.62
C GLY A 62 -8.10 -3.18 -3.75
N HIS A 63 -7.96 -3.62 -5.01
CA HIS A 63 -8.15 -2.76 -6.16
C HIS A 63 -9.60 -2.27 -6.28
N TYR A 64 -10.58 -3.14 -6.04
CA TYR A 64 -11.99 -2.75 -6.05
C TYR A 64 -12.29 -1.63 -5.04
N LEU A 65 -11.83 -1.76 -3.80
CA LEU A 65 -12.01 -0.73 -2.78
C LEU A 65 -11.22 0.55 -3.12
N GLY A 66 -9.98 0.40 -3.60
CA GLY A 66 -9.15 1.52 -4.03
C GLY A 66 -9.80 2.33 -5.15
N HIS A 67 -10.44 1.68 -6.12
CA HIS A 67 -11.19 2.33 -7.19
C HIS A 67 -12.34 3.20 -6.64
N LEU A 68 -13.09 2.69 -5.66
CA LEU A 68 -14.21 3.43 -5.07
C LEU A 68 -13.76 4.58 -4.17
N ILE A 69 -12.79 4.33 -3.29
CA ILE A 69 -12.28 5.35 -2.36
C ILE A 69 -11.56 6.46 -3.12
N GLY A 70 -10.77 6.11 -4.14
CA GLY A 70 -10.05 7.02 -5.01
C GLY A 70 -10.86 7.58 -6.18
N HIS A 71 -12.17 7.31 -6.24
CA HIS A 71 -13.02 7.83 -7.31
C HIS A 71 -13.07 9.37 -7.26
N GLU A 72 -13.06 10.02 -8.43
CA GLU A 72 -13.06 11.48 -8.54
C GLU A 72 -14.35 12.06 -9.14
N GLY A 73 -15.28 11.21 -9.59
CA GLY A 73 -16.54 11.65 -10.18
C GLY A 73 -17.56 12.20 -9.16
N PRO A 74 -18.76 12.57 -9.62
CA PRO A 74 -19.84 13.08 -8.76
C PRO A 74 -20.18 12.12 -7.61
N GLY A 75 -20.45 12.67 -6.43
CA GLY A 75 -20.76 11.90 -5.22
C GLY A 75 -19.56 11.20 -4.57
N SER A 76 -18.35 11.35 -5.10
CA SER A 76 -17.14 10.79 -4.50
C SER A 76 -16.73 11.49 -3.20
N LEU A 77 -15.90 10.81 -2.42
CA LEU A 77 -15.22 11.38 -1.26
C LEU A 77 -14.43 12.64 -1.62
N LEU A 78 -13.67 12.59 -2.73
CA LEU A 78 -12.87 13.72 -3.19
C LEU A 78 -13.74 14.93 -3.55
N SER A 79 -14.88 14.70 -4.22
CA SER A 79 -15.82 15.77 -4.58
C SER A 79 -16.30 16.54 -3.36
N GLU A 80 -16.68 15.84 -2.28
CA GLU A 80 -17.14 16.47 -1.03
C GLU A 80 -16.00 17.15 -0.26
N LEU A 81 -14.78 16.62 -0.30
CA LEU A 81 -13.62 17.28 0.33
C LEU A 81 -13.26 18.57 -0.39
N LYS A 82 -13.27 18.56 -1.74
CA LYS A 82 -13.06 19.76 -2.57
C LYS A 82 -14.14 20.81 -2.33
N SER A 83 -15.42 20.41 -2.26
CA SER A 83 -16.55 21.34 -2.06
C SER A 83 -16.45 22.11 -0.74
N LYS A 84 -15.91 21.49 0.32
CA LYS A 84 -15.69 22.13 1.62
C LYS A 84 -14.42 22.97 1.72
N GLY A 85 -13.72 23.22 0.61
CA GLY A 85 -12.51 24.01 0.59
C GLY A 85 -11.38 23.40 1.43
N ARG A 86 -11.31 22.06 1.49
CA ARG A 86 -10.10 21.37 1.95
C ARG A 86 -9.22 21.15 0.72
N PRO A 87 -8.26 22.07 0.43
CA PRO A 87 -7.27 21.85 -0.62
C PRO A 87 -6.38 20.63 -0.31
#